data_AF-A0A848V4H9-F1
#
_entry.id   AF-A0A848V4H9-F1
#
_cell.length_a   1.000
_cell.length_b   1.000
_cell.length_c   1.000
_cell.angle_alpha   90.00
_cell.angle_beta   90.00
_cell.angle_gamma   90.00
#
_symmetry.space_group_name_H-M   'P 1'
#
loop_
_entity.id
_entity.type
_entity.pdbx_description
1 polymer ?
#
loop_
_entity_poly.entity_id
_entity_poly.type
_entity_poly.pdbx_seq_one_letter_code
_entity_poly.pdbx_strand_id
1 'polypeptide(L)'
;MKVRLDTVLAGLLLLAFILPWFSFGPFSMSGLTLATSGLRGILLLLIPASAIFLLYKGYLGESDKKLQIATGAIPLVLIALNMLFGMGDAPGSIFSFLGLGVYITIIAAVAMLLVGLGKIENKTFKE
;
A
#
# COMPACT_ATOMS: atom_id res chain seq x y z
N MET A 1 1.47 -7.54 -24.06
CA MET A 1 1.19 -8.04 -22.69
C MET A 1 -0.09 -7.36 -22.20
N LYS A 2 -1.01 -8.04 -21.48
CA LYS A 2 -2.26 -7.40 -21.00
C LYS A 2 -2.02 -6.79 -19.61
N VAL A 3 -1.75 -5.50 -19.53
CA VAL A 3 -1.57 -4.79 -18.27
C VAL A 3 -2.95 -4.40 -17.75
N ARG A 4 -3.31 -4.82 -16.54
CA ARG A 4 -4.61 -4.50 -15.94
C ARG A 4 -4.48 -3.38 -14.90
N LEU A 5 -5.56 -2.63 -14.67
CA LEU A 5 -5.59 -1.51 -13.75
C LEU A 5 -5.18 -1.93 -12.32
N ASP A 6 -5.61 -3.10 -11.86
CA ASP A 6 -5.19 -3.66 -10.57
C ASP A 6 -3.68 -3.93 -10.49
N THR A 7 -3.07 -4.35 -11.60
CA THR A 7 -1.61 -4.55 -11.67
C THR A 7 -0.87 -3.21 -11.59
N VAL A 8 -1.39 -2.17 -12.25
CA VAL A 8 -0.84 -0.81 -12.16
C VAL A 8 -0.96 -0.25 -10.74
N LEU A 9 -2.12 -0.46 -10.09
CA LEU A 9 -2.36 -0.02 -8.71
C LEU A 9 -1.49 -0.78 -7.70
N ALA A 10 -1.28 -2.08 -7.89
CA ALA A 10 -0.34 -2.85 -7.07
C ALA A 10 1.10 -2.36 -7.23
N GLY A 11 1.52 -2.05 -8.47
CA GLY A 11 2.82 -1.43 -8.73
C GLY A 11 2.96 -0.06 -8.07
N LEU A 12 1.89 0.75 -8.11
CA LEU A 12 1.85 2.06 -7.47
C LEU A 12 1.89 1.96 -5.94
N LEU A 13 1.23 0.97 -5.34
CA LEU A 13 1.33 0.66 -3.91
C LEU A 13 2.75 0.23 -3.51
N LEU A 14 3.42 -0.57 -4.33
CA LEU A 14 4.81 -0.96 -4.13
C LEU A 14 5.74 0.25 -4.20
N LEU A 15 5.59 1.10 -5.22
CA LEU A 15 6.37 2.31 -5.37
C LEU A 15 6.09 3.30 -4.24
N ALA A 16 4.83 3.48 -3.85
CA ALA A 16 4.43 4.35 -2.75
C ALA A 16 4.90 3.81 -1.40
N PHE A 17 4.96 2.48 -1.24
CA PHE A 17 5.59 1.87 -0.08
C PHE A 17 7.07 2.17 -0.05
N ILE A 18 7.79 2.07 -1.18
CA ILE A 18 9.25 2.24 -1.29
C ILE A 18 9.69 3.72 -1.28
N LEU A 19 8.87 4.65 -1.76
CA LEU A 19 9.20 6.07 -1.89
C LEU A 19 9.61 6.75 -0.57
N PRO A 20 8.92 6.54 0.56
CA PRO A 20 9.35 7.05 1.86
C PRO A 20 10.72 6.54 2.34
N TRP A 21 11.23 5.46 1.76
CA TRP A 21 12.54 4.88 2.06
C TRP A 21 13.65 5.49 1.20
N PHE A 22 13.29 6.10 0.08
CA PHE A 22 14.19 6.92 -0.74
C PHE A 22 14.17 8.36 -0.24
N SER A 23 14.94 8.62 0.82
CA SER A 23 15.21 9.97 1.31
C SER A 23 16.03 10.78 0.31
N PHE A 24 15.54 11.97 -0.06
CA PHE A 24 16.37 13.05 -0.57
C PHE A 24 16.81 13.93 0.62
N GLY A 25 17.87 13.53 1.34
CA GLY A 25 18.46 14.30 2.44
C GLY A 25 18.77 13.49 3.72
N PRO A 26 19.04 14.14 4.87
CA PRO A 26 19.59 13.48 6.07
C PRO A 26 18.60 12.57 6.83
N PHE A 27 17.42 12.30 6.28
CA PHE A 27 16.33 11.55 6.90
C PHE A 27 16.05 10.23 6.18
N SER A 28 16.91 9.22 6.32
CA SER A 28 16.60 7.86 5.86
C SER A 28 16.97 6.82 6.91
N MET A 29 16.15 5.76 7.00
CA MET A 29 16.14 4.65 7.99
C MET A 29 15.11 4.77 9.14
N SER A 30 13.85 5.11 8.84
CA SER A 30 12.76 5.12 9.82
C SER A 30 11.66 4.08 9.59
N GLY A 31 11.43 3.67 8.34
CA GLY A 31 10.41 2.67 8.04
C GLY A 31 10.73 1.28 8.60
N LEU A 32 12.01 0.90 8.70
CA LEU A 32 12.44 -0.44 9.10
C LEU A 32 12.33 -0.61 10.61
N THR A 33 12.63 0.46 11.33
CA THR A 33 12.43 0.60 12.77
C THR A 33 10.94 0.55 13.14
N LEU A 34 10.06 1.09 12.28
CA LEU A 34 8.61 0.90 12.41
C LEU A 34 8.19 -0.54 12.04
N ALA A 35 8.78 -1.13 11.00
CA ALA A 35 8.51 -2.50 10.56
C ALA A 35 8.93 -3.56 11.60
N THR A 36 9.88 -3.23 12.49
CA THR A 36 10.28 -4.08 13.62
C THR A 36 9.56 -3.73 14.93
N SER A 37 8.72 -2.68 14.95
CA SER A 37 7.94 -2.26 16.12
C SER A 37 6.61 -3.04 16.26
N GLY A 38 6.72 -4.32 16.66
CA GLY A 38 5.57 -5.14 17.05
C GLY A 38 4.54 -5.41 15.94
N LEU A 39 3.26 -5.59 16.32
CA LEU A 39 2.18 -5.98 15.39
C LEU A 39 2.00 -4.98 14.22
N ARG A 40 2.24 -3.69 14.47
CA ARG A 40 2.13 -2.63 13.46
C ARG A 40 3.19 -2.78 12.37
N GLY A 41 4.38 -3.24 12.74
CA GLY A 41 5.47 -3.48 11.81
C GLY A 41 5.22 -4.68 10.88
N ILE A 42 4.62 -5.75 11.40
CA ILE A 42 4.22 -6.92 10.61
C ILE A 42 3.15 -6.53 9.57
N LEU A 43 2.16 -5.72 9.97
CA LEU A 43 1.13 -5.24 9.04
C LEU A 43 1.69 -4.32 7.95
N LEU A 44 2.72 -3.52 8.26
CA LEU A 44 3.44 -2.70 7.29
C LEU A 44 4.13 -3.56 6.21
N LEU A 45 4.66 -4.73 6.57
CA LEU A 45 5.29 -5.66 5.63
C LEU A 45 4.27 -6.43 4.76
N LEU A 46 3.01 -6.53 5.20
CA LEU A 46 1.94 -7.13 4.38
C LEU A 46 1.57 -6.26 3.18
N ILE A 47 1.78 -4.95 3.23
CA ILE A 47 1.49 -4.04 2.11
C ILE A 47 2.34 -4.39 0.88
N PRO A 48 3.68 -4.37 0.92
CA PRO A 48 4.50 -4.75 -0.23
C PRO A 48 4.33 -6.23 -0.58
N ALA A 49 4.18 -7.13 0.40
CA ALA A 49 3.99 -8.56 0.11
C ALA A 49 2.70 -8.83 -0.69
N SER A 50 1.59 -8.21 -0.30
CA SER A 50 0.30 -8.35 -0.98
C SER A 50 0.29 -7.66 -2.35
N ALA A 51 1.01 -6.55 -2.51
CA ALA A 51 1.23 -5.89 -3.79
C ALA A 51 2.07 -6.76 -4.75
N ILE A 52 3.16 -7.38 -4.29
CA ILE A 52 3.98 -8.33 -5.08
C ILE A 52 3.12 -9.52 -5.52
N PHE A 53 2.31 -10.07 -4.62
CA PHE A 53 1.46 -11.21 -4.93
C PHE A 53 0.39 -10.86 -5.99
N LEU A 54 -0.16 -9.64 -5.95
CA LEU A 54 -1.04 -9.13 -7.00
C LEU A 54 -0.34 -8.91 -8.34
N LEU A 55 0.89 -8.38 -8.34
CA LEU A 55 1.68 -8.27 -9.56
C LEU A 55 1.95 -9.65 -10.16
N TYR A 56 2.23 -10.66 -9.33
CA TYR A 56 2.42 -12.03 -9.78
C TYR A 56 1.14 -12.63 -10.38
N LYS A 57 -0.02 -12.46 -9.73
CA LYS A 57 -1.33 -12.87 -10.31
C LYS A 57 -1.64 -12.09 -11.60
N GLY A 58 -1.31 -10.80 -11.61
CA GLY A 58 -1.36 -9.92 -12.76
C GLY A 58 -0.60 -10.50 -13.95
N TYR A 59 0.65 -10.93 -13.72
CA TYR A 59 1.52 -11.60 -14.69
C TYR A 59 0.93 -12.92 -15.21
N LEU A 60 0.29 -13.70 -14.35
CA LEU A 60 -0.41 -14.94 -14.75
C LEU A 60 -1.72 -14.70 -15.50
N GLY A 61 -2.19 -13.46 -15.66
CA GLY A 61 -3.48 -13.18 -16.28
C GLY A 61 -4.69 -13.44 -15.37
N GLU A 62 -4.47 -13.75 -14.10
CA GLU A 62 -5.52 -13.97 -13.09
C GLU A 62 -5.83 -12.69 -12.31
N SER A 63 -7.10 -12.47 -11.98
CA SER A 63 -7.57 -11.34 -11.18
C SER A 63 -8.32 -11.89 -9.98
N ASP A 64 -7.77 -11.70 -8.78
CA ASP A 64 -8.43 -12.13 -7.54
C ASP A 64 -9.03 -10.92 -6.82
N LYS A 65 -10.35 -10.82 -6.84
CA LYS A 65 -11.11 -9.75 -6.18
C LYS A 65 -10.85 -9.72 -4.67
N LYS A 66 -10.74 -10.88 -4.02
CA LYS A 66 -10.50 -10.95 -2.57
C LYS A 66 -9.15 -10.37 -2.22
N LEU A 67 -8.15 -10.68 -3.05
CA LEU A 67 -6.80 -10.17 -2.90
C LEU A 67 -6.73 -8.66 -3.17
N GLN A 68 -7.40 -8.16 -4.20
CA GLN A 68 -7.50 -6.71 -4.48
C GLN A 68 -8.11 -5.95 -3.30
N ILE A 69 -9.22 -6.48 -2.74
CA ILE A 69 -9.86 -5.89 -1.55
C ILE A 69 -8.91 -5.93 -0.35
N ALA A 70 -8.26 -7.07 -0.09
CA ALA A 70 -7.32 -7.20 1.01
C ALA A 70 -6.16 -6.20 0.87
N THR A 71 -5.54 -6.11 -0.31
CA THR A 71 -4.40 -5.24 -0.58
C THR A 71 -4.76 -3.75 -0.49
N GLY A 72 -5.98 -3.36 -0.87
CA GLY A 72 -6.47 -1.99 -0.63
C GLY A 72 -6.92 -1.75 0.81
N ALA A 73 -7.42 -2.76 1.52
CA ALA A 73 -7.88 -2.61 2.91
C ALA A 73 -6.74 -2.54 3.92
N ILE A 74 -5.68 -3.34 3.77
CA ILE A 74 -4.52 -3.40 4.69
C ILE A 74 -3.96 -1.99 5.00
N PRO A 75 -3.58 -1.16 4.01
CA PRO A 75 -3.04 0.17 4.28
C PRO A 75 -4.07 1.10 4.95
N LEU A 76 -5.36 1.00 4.60
CA LEU A 76 -6.41 1.82 5.22
C LEU A 76 -6.67 1.42 6.67
N VAL A 77 -6.72 0.11 6.96
CA VAL A 77 -6.86 -0.42 8.31
C VAL A 77 -5.66 -0.01 9.15
N LEU A 78 -4.44 -0.08 8.61
CA LEU A 78 -3.25 0.35 9.31
C LEU A 78 -3.31 1.84 9.68
N ILE A 79 -3.74 2.69 8.75
CA ILE A 79 -3.92 4.12 9.01
C ILE A 79 -5.01 4.36 10.05
N ALA A 80 -6.17 3.70 9.93
CA ALA A 80 -7.27 3.82 10.86
C ALA A 80 -6.89 3.35 12.28
N LEU A 81 -6.15 2.24 12.41
CA LEU A 81 -5.62 1.76 13.68
C LEU A 81 -4.67 2.78 14.31
N ASN A 82 -3.86 3.47 13.50
CA ASN A 82 -3.00 4.53 14.02
C ASN A 82 -3.76 5.81 14.38
N MET A 83 -4.88 6.10 13.73
CA MET A 83 -5.77 7.19 14.16
C MET A 83 -6.50 6.86 15.46
N LEU A 84 -6.99 5.64 15.61
CA LEU A 84 -7.79 5.20 16.76
C LEU A 84 -6.95 4.89 18.01
N PHE A 85 -5.79 4.24 17.83
CA PHE A 85 -4.91 3.80 18.91
C PHE A 85 -3.59 4.58 18.96
N GLY A 86 -3.48 5.69 18.22
CA GLY A 86 -2.33 6.62 18.26
C GLY A 86 -2.57 7.85 19.14
N MET A 87 -3.68 7.91 19.89
CA MET A 87 -3.93 8.96 20.87
C MET A 87 -3.06 8.74 22.11
N GLY A 88 -1.92 9.43 22.13
CA GLY A 88 -1.02 9.50 23.28
C GLY A 88 0.44 9.69 22.85
N ASP A 89 0.80 10.92 22.49
CA ASP A 89 2.17 11.45 22.53
C ASP A 89 3.33 10.53 22.09
N ALA A 90 3.47 10.28 20.78
CA ALA A 90 4.72 9.77 20.24
C ALA A 90 5.24 10.68 19.10
N PRO A 91 6.48 11.20 19.18
CA PRO A 91 7.15 11.87 18.07
C PRO A 91 7.43 10.83 16.98
N GLY A 92 6.48 10.66 16.05
CA GLY A 92 6.51 9.47 15.18
C GLY A 92 5.24 9.22 14.38
N SER A 93 4.33 10.19 14.26
CA SER A 93 3.08 9.97 13.53
C SER A 93 3.39 9.52 12.09
N ILE A 94 2.66 8.53 11.61
CA ILE A 94 2.76 8.00 10.24
C ILE A 94 2.52 9.10 9.21
N PHE A 95 1.94 10.23 9.61
CA PHE A 95 1.78 11.40 8.75
C PHE A 95 2.98 12.35 8.77
N SER A 96 3.70 12.46 9.89
CA SER A 96 4.91 13.28 10.00
C SER A 96 6.17 12.58 9.47
N PHE A 97 6.23 11.25 9.51
CA PHE A 97 7.44 10.47 9.17
C PHE A 97 7.50 9.96 7.72
N LEU A 98 6.34 9.87 7.06
CA LEU A 98 6.16 9.03 5.87
C LEU A 98 5.73 9.83 4.63
N GLY A 99 5.68 11.17 4.75
CA GLY A 99 5.66 12.13 3.65
C GLY A 99 4.58 11.92 2.59
N LEU A 100 4.84 12.44 1.37
CA LEU A 100 3.97 12.29 0.19
C LEU A 100 3.59 10.81 -0.11
N GLY A 101 4.43 9.85 0.28
CA GLY A 101 4.20 8.42 0.02
C GLY A 101 2.96 7.84 0.70
N VAL A 102 2.58 8.33 1.89
CA VAL A 102 1.33 7.91 2.54
C VAL A 102 0.10 8.39 1.79
N TYR A 103 0.10 9.62 1.28
CA TYR A 103 -1.02 10.13 0.49
C TYR A 103 -1.21 9.33 -0.80
N ILE A 104 -0.11 9.01 -1.49
CA ILE A 104 -0.14 8.15 -2.69
C ILE A 104 -0.65 6.74 -2.33
N THR A 105 -0.19 6.19 -1.20
CA THR A 105 -0.63 4.88 -0.69
C THR A 105 -2.13 4.87 -0.41
N ILE A 106 -2.68 5.91 0.21
CA ILE A 106 -4.13 6.04 0.49
C ILE A 106 -4.92 6.07 -0.82
N ILE A 107 -4.51 6.91 -1.77
CA ILE A 107 -5.19 7.04 -3.06
C ILE A 107 -5.18 5.70 -3.81
N ALA A 108 -4.02 5.04 -3.86
CA ALA A 108 -3.87 3.74 -4.51
C ALA A 108 -4.70 2.64 -3.81
N ALA A 109 -4.73 2.65 -2.48
CA ALA A 109 -5.52 1.72 -1.67
C ALA A 109 -7.03 1.87 -1.90
N VAL A 110 -7.52 3.10 -1.91
CA VAL A 110 -8.94 3.40 -2.21
C VAL A 110 -9.28 3.00 -3.64
N ALA A 111 -8.45 3.36 -4.62
CA ALA A 111 -8.65 2.96 -6.01
C ALA A 111 -8.67 1.43 -6.17
N MET A 112 -7.76 0.73 -5.48
CA MET A 112 -7.69 -0.73 -5.51
C MET A 112 -8.90 -1.40 -4.87
N LEU A 113 -9.43 -0.85 -3.77
CA LEU A 113 -10.68 -1.29 -3.18
C LEU A 113 -11.86 -1.09 -4.12
N LEU A 114 -11.95 0.07 -4.78
CA LEU A 114 -13.03 0.35 -5.72
C LEU A 114 -13.01 -0.60 -6.94
N VAL A 115 -11.81 -0.99 -7.39
CA VAL A 115 -11.64 -2.02 -8.43
C VAL A 115 -12.06 -3.39 -7.90
N GLY A 116 -11.61 -3.79 -6.71
CA GLY A 116 -11.96 -5.08 -6.10
C GLY A 116 -13.45 -5.23 -5.79
N LEU A 117 -14.12 -4.14 -5.40
CA LEU A 117 -15.57 -4.05 -5.19
C LEU A 117 -16.37 -3.98 -6.50
N GLY A 118 -15.71 -3.87 -7.65
CA GLY A 118 -16.35 -3.76 -8.96
C GLY A 118 -17.04 -2.42 -9.23
N LYS A 119 -16.78 -1.39 -8.42
CA LYS A 119 -17.26 -0.01 -8.68
C LYS A 119 -16.48 0.67 -9.80
N ILE A 120 -15.22 0.28 -9.99
CA ILE A 120 -14.39 0.71 -11.10
C ILE A 120 -14.13 -0.50 -12.00
N GLU A 121 -14.34 -0.33 -13.30
CA GLU A 121 -14.03 -1.36 -14.29
C GLU A 121 -12.51 -1.61 -14.30
N ASN A 122 -12.10 -2.87 -14.12
CA ASN A 122 -10.71 -3.25 -14.23
C ASN A 122 -10.27 -3.24 -15.70
N LYS A 123 -9.96 -2.04 -16.20
CA LYS A 123 -9.55 -1.84 -17.59
C LYS A 123 -8.28 -2.61 -17.86
N THR A 124 -8.29 -3.31 -18.99
CA THR A 124 -7.12 -3.99 -19.52
C THR A 124 -6.50 -3.11 -20.59
N PHE A 125 -5.32 -2.59 -20.31
CA PHE A 125 -4.48 -1.90 -21.27
C PHE A 125 -3.80 -2.95 -22.14
N LYS A 126 -4.10 -2.92 -23.44
CA LYS A 126 -3.29 -3.62 -24.45
C LYS A 126 -2.20 -2.66 -24.88
N GLU A 127 -0.95 -3.07 -24.75
CA GLU A 127 0.09 -2.62 -25.69
C GLU A 127 -0.19 -3.19 -27.08
#